data_AF-A0A6B2VCJ4-F1
#
_entry.id   AF-A0A6B2VCJ4-F1
#
_cell.length_a   1.000
_cell.length_b   1.000
_cell.length_c   1.000
_cell.angle_alpha   90.00
_cell.angle_beta   90.00
_cell.angle_gamma   90.00
#
_symmetry.space_group_name_H-M   'P 1'
#
loop_
_entity.id
_entity.type
_entity.pdbx_description
1 polymer ?
#
loop_
_entity_poly.entity_id
_entity_poly.type
_entity_poly.pdbx_seq_one_letter_code
_entity_poly.pdbx_strand_id
1 'polypeptide(L)'
;MSTPPATSADSARTGFLSRAFDRAAWPPRPVRLLSAAVMAVFAVALWHQGGVWRAAAALVMVDALAGLLPWRMPRTLRTGVAYWAENAVALAVPISFIACAAGSGADWLTQGAAWWWYGVALVVAAALLLAGGMDFRLLFSGDLAFLMGPSTPLQARTRAATGTLAPFGEEALYRSPAVTAAGPFGVVVSLLGAAAFIARHHVGDSKWRMAPRVLATELLAALSLLALVALSGSVYPALLAHLLNNAPSVLLELQRSQKDSHD
;
A
#
# COMPACT_ATOMS: atom_id res chain seq x y z
N MET A 1 38.21 -35.57 6.17
CA MET A 1 37.28 -34.45 6.44
C MET A 1 37.51 -33.40 5.37
N SER A 2 36.63 -33.31 4.39
CA SER A 2 36.74 -32.37 3.27
C SER A 2 36.12 -31.05 3.71
N THR A 3 36.90 -29.97 3.68
CA THR A 3 36.41 -28.61 3.90
C THR A 3 35.37 -28.26 2.83
N PRO A 4 34.19 -27.74 3.20
CA PRO A 4 33.22 -27.28 2.21
C PRO A 4 33.83 -26.11 1.42
N PRO A 5 33.59 -26.03 0.10
CA PRO A 5 34.13 -24.96 -0.72
C PRO A 5 33.57 -23.63 -0.22
N ALA A 6 34.44 -22.64 -0.08
CA ALA A 6 34.06 -21.28 0.24
C ALA A 6 33.07 -20.79 -0.83
N THR A 7 31.81 -20.62 -0.46
CA THR A 7 30.83 -19.91 -1.27
C THR A 7 31.35 -18.49 -1.46
N SER A 8 31.89 -18.20 -2.65
CA SER A 8 32.42 -16.88 -2.96
C SER A 8 31.31 -15.84 -2.79
N ALA A 9 31.59 -14.77 -2.05
CA ALA A 9 30.64 -13.67 -1.82
C ALA A 9 30.09 -13.06 -3.13
N ASP A 10 30.82 -13.23 -4.24
CA ASP A 10 30.41 -12.82 -5.58
C ASP A 10 29.29 -13.69 -6.19
N SER A 11 29.22 -14.98 -5.87
CA SER A 11 28.09 -15.84 -6.28
C SER A 11 26.78 -15.46 -5.57
N ALA A 12 26.88 -14.99 -4.33
CA ALA A 12 25.73 -14.53 -3.54
C ALA A 12 25.21 -13.15 -4.03
N ARG A 13 26.11 -12.22 -4.37
CA ARG A 13 25.76 -10.87 -4.85
C ARG A 13 25.15 -10.88 -6.26
N THR A 14 25.67 -11.68 -7.18
CA THR A 14 25.08 -11.85 -8.52
C THR A 14 23.74 -12.58 -8.49
N GLY A 15 23.51 -13.41 -7.46
CA GLY A 15 22.26 -14.14 -7.26
C GLY A 15 21.07 -13.30 -6.79
N PHE A 16 21.24 -12.24 -6.00
CA PHE A 16 20.09 -11.46 -5.51
C PHE A 16 19.44 -10.62 -6.61
N LEU A 17 20.24 -9.82 -7.33
CA LEU A 17 19.73 -8.93 -8.38
C LEU A 17 19.05 -9.69 -9.52
N SER A 18 19.59 -10.83 -9.93
CA SER A 18 19.00 -11.72 -10.94
C SER A 18 17.71 -12.40 -10.46
N ARG A 19 17.53 -12.61 -9.15
CA ARG A 19 16.31 -13.18 -8.54
C ARG A 19 15.25 -12.12 -8.20
N ALA A 20 15.64 -10.86 -8.01
CA ALA A 20 14.75 -9.77 -7.66
C ALA A 20 14.21 -9.00 -8.88
N PHE A 21 15.01 -8.85 -9.93
CA PHE A 21 14.68 -8.03 -11.10
C PHE A 21 14.53 -8.85 -12.39
N ASP A 22 13.49 -8.58 -13.16
CA ASP A 22 13.26 -9.13 -14.50
C ASP A 22 13.57 -8.07 -15.55
N ARG A 23 14.83 -8.04 -16.01
CA ARG A 23 15.27 -7.06 -17.00
C ARG A 23 14.49 -7.16 -18.32
N ALA A 24 13.92 -8.32 -18.66
CA ALA A 24 13.11 -8.49 -19.86
C ALA A 24 11.73 -7.82 -19.76
N ALA A 25 11.26 -7.54 -18.53
CA ALA A 25 10.05 -6.77 -18.28
C ALA A 25 10.26 -5.24 -18.43
N TRP A 26 11.45 -4.81 -18.86
CA TRP A 26 11.75 -3.42 -19.21
C TRP A 26 11.70 -3.23 -20.74
N PRO A 27 11.04 -2.17 -21.26
CA PRO A 27 10.51 -1.00 -20.55
C PRO A 27 9.16 -1.21 -19.83
N PRO A 28 8.81 -0.37 -18.83
CA PRO A 28 7.53 -0.43 -18.14
C PRO A 28 6.36 -0.23 -19.12
N ARG A 29 5.25 -0.92 -18.85
CA ARG A 29 3.99 -0.70 -19.60
C ARG A 29 3.49 0.75 -19.44
N PRO A 30 2.77 1.31 -20.43
CA PRO A 30 2.25 2.67 -20.38
C PRO A 30 1.45 2.99 -19.12
N VAL A 31 0.64 2.06 -18.61
CA VAL A 31 -0.15 2.23 -17.38
C VAL A 31 0.72 2.48 -16.15
N ARG A 32 1.90 1.87 -16.06
CA ARG A 32 2.85 2.08 -14.94
C ARG A 32 3.47 3.47 -15.03
N LEU A 33 3.84 3.90 -16.24
CA LEU A 33 4.37 5.23 -16.49
C LEU A 33 3.33 6.31 -16.16
N LEU A 34 2.08 6.13 -16.58
CA LEU A 34 0.98 7.03 -16.26
C LEU A 34 0.74 7.09 -14.75
N SER A 35 0.74 5.94 -14.07
CA SER A 35 0.57 5.88 -12.62
C SER A 35 1.71 6.59 -11.88
N ALA A 36 2.96 6.38 -12.30
CA ALA A 36 4.11 7.09 -11.75
C ALA A 36 4.05 8.59 -12.04
N ALA A 37 3.55 9.01 -13.21
CA ALA A 37 3.35 10.41 -13.54
C ALA A 37 2.29 11.06 -12.63
N VAL A 38 1.18 10.38 -12.33
CA VAL A 38 0.17 10.86 -11.37
C VAL A 38 0.79 11.06 -9.98
N MET A 39 1.59 10.09 -9.51
CA MET A 39 2.32 10.23 -8.24
C MET A 39 3.31 11.40 -8.27
N ALA A 40 4.00 11.62 -9.40
CA ALA A 40 4.93 12.74 -9.56
C ALA A 40 4.22 14.11 -9.53
N VAL A 41 3.06 14.23 -10.17
CA VAL A 41 2.23 15.44 -10.10
C VAL A 41 1.81 15.73 -8.66
N PHE A 42 1.41 14.70 -7.91
CA PHE A 42 1.12 14.85 -6.48
C PHE A 42 2.35 15.27 -5.67
N ALA A 43 3.51 14.68 -5.93
CA ALA A 43 4.77 15.07 -5.28
C ALA A 43 5.13 16.54 -5.55
N VAL A 44 4.96 17.04 -6.78
CA VAL A 44 5.15 18.46 -7.10
C VAL A 44 4.20 19.35 -6.29
N ALA A 45 2.92 18.96 -6.18
CA ALA A 45 1.95 19.70 -5.38
C ALA A 45 2.34 19.73 -3.88
N LEU A 46 2.80 18.61 -3.33
CA LEU A 46 3.32 18.53 -1.96
C LEU A 46 4.58 19.39 -1.76
N TRP A 47 5.47 19.44 -2.74
CA TRP A 47 6.67 20.29 -2.67
C TRP A 47 6.31 21.77 -2.51
N HIS A 48 5.28 22.22 -3.23
CA HIS A 48 4.76 23.58 -3.14
C HIS A 48 4.04 23.89 -1.82
N GLN A 49 3.51 22.89 -1.11
CA GLN A 49 3.00 23.10 0.24
C GLN A 49 4.08 23.45 1.27
N GLY A 50 5.33 23.02 1.06
CA GLY A 50 6.45 23.36 1.93
C GLY A 50 6.49 22.57 3.25
N GLY A 51 7.38 22.95 4.17
CA GLY A 51 7.53 22.30 5.47
C GLY A 51 7.78 20.79 5.37
N VAL A 52 7.07 20.01 6.20
CA VAL A 52 7.14 18.53 6.20
C VAL A 52 6.72 17.91 4.85
N TRP A 53 5.91 18.61 4.05
CA TRP A 53 5.43 18.12 2.75
C TRP A 53 6.53 18.04 1.69
N ARG A 54 7.66 18.75 1.87
CA ARG A 54 8.84 18.53 1.00
C ARG A 54 9.46 17.16 1.20
N ALA A 55 9.47 16.65 2.43
CA ALA A 55 9.90 15.29 2.72
C ALA A 55 8.90 14.29 2.12
N ALA A 56 7.60 14.55 2.27
CA ALA A 56 6.54 13.76 1.64
C ALA A 56 6.69 13.67 0.12
N ALA A 57 6.96 14.81 -0.55
CA ALA A 57 7.21 14.86 -1.99
C ALA A 57 8.39 13.97 -2.41
N ALA A 58 9.52 14.06 -1.70
CA ALA A 58 10.67 13.20 -1.97
C ALA A 58 10.34 11.71 -1.78
N LEU A 59 9.62 11.37 -0.71
CA LEU A 59 9.20 10.01 -0.42
C LEU A 59 8.23 9.44 -1.47
N VAL A 60 7.25 10.23 -1.94
CA VAL A 60 6.33 9.84 -3.01
C VAL A 60 7.09 9.63 -4.33
N MET A 61 8.08 10.47 -4.64
CA MET A 61 8.93 10.26 -5.82
C MET A 61 9.76 8.98 -5.71
N VAL A 62 10.33 8.70 -4.53
CA VAL A 62 11.05 7.45 -4.28
C VAL A 62 10.11 6.25 -4.43
N ASP A 63 8.88 6.31 -3.92
CA ASP A 63 7.88 5.26 -4.07
C ASP A 63 7.50 5.03 -5.54
N ALA A 64 7.27 6.10 -6.29
CA ALA A 64 6.97 6.03 -7.72
C ALA A 64 8.11 5.40 -8.52
N LEU A 65 9.35 5.83 -8.28
CA LEU A 65 10.55 5.29 -8.94
C LEU A 65 10.81 3.83 -8.53
N ALA A 66 10.69 3.51 -7.25
CA ALA A 66 10.80 2.16 -6.75
C ALA A 66 9.74 1.27 -7.40
N GLY A 67 8.50 1.75 -7.49
CA GLY A 67 7.41 1.04 -8.15
C GLY A 67 7.67 0.78 -9.64
N LEU A 68 8.41 1.65 -10.34
CA LEU A 68 8.77 1.46 -11.74
C LEU A 68 9.85 0.40 -11.95
N LEU A 69 10.66 0.07 -10.93
CA LEU A 69 11.70 -0.94 -11.06
C LEU A 69 11.12 -2.26 -11.61
N PRO A 70 11.91 -3.03 -12.38
CA PRO A 70 11.45 -4.25 -13.02
C PRO A 70 11.39 -5.41 -12.00
N TRP A 71 10.60 -5.27 -10.94
CA TRP A 71 10.43 -6.31 -9.95
C TRP A 71 9.90 -7.59 -10.62
N ARG A 72 10.54 -8.74 -10.39
CA ARG A 72 10.21 -10.04 -11.06
C ARG A 72 8.73 -10.44 -10.91
N MET A 73 7.92 -10.45 -11.95
CA MET A 73 6.53 -10.93 -11.87
C MET A 73 6.40 -12.32 -12.52
N PRO A 74 5.60 -13.26 -11.97
CA PRO A 74 4.70 -13.11 -10.82
C PRO A 74 5.40 -13.20 -9.45
N ARG A 75 4.98 -12.35 -8.50
CA ARG A 75 5.60 -12.25 -7.15
C ARG A 75 5.59 -13.57 -6.35
N THR A 76 4.69 -14.49 -6.68
CA THR A 76 4.56 -15.81 -6.05
C THR A 76 5.76 -16.72 -6.31
N LEU A 77 6.51 -16.50 -7.40
CA LEU A 77 7.69 -17.30 -7.76
C LEU A 77 9.00 -16.79 -7.14
N ARG A 78 8.94 -15.73 -6.31
CA ARG A 78 10.13 -15.17 -5.64
C ARG A 78 10.42 -15.88 -4.32
N THR A 79 11.69 -15.87 -3.93
CA THR A 79 12.07 -16.25 -2.57
C THR A 79 11.38 -15.31 -1.57
N GLY A 80 10.96 -15.84 -0.41
CA GLY A 80 10.27 -15.02 0.58
C GLY A 80 11.09 -13.83 1.08
N VAL A 81 12.43 -13.93 1.11
CA VAL A 81 13.33 -12.81 1.47
C VAL A 81 13.28 -11.68 0.44
N ALA A 82 13.33 -11.99 -0.85
CA ALA A 82 13.23 -10.97 -1.91
C ALA A 82 11.85 -10.31 -1.91
N TYR A 83 10.80 -11.08 -1.61
CA TYR A 83 9.45 -10.58 -1.42
C TYR A 83 9.36 -9.64 -0.21
N TRP A 84 9.99 -10.00 0.91
CA TRP A 84 10.04 -9.17 2.11
C TRP A 84 10.78 -7.87 1.88
N ALA A 85 11.92 -7.89 1.19
CA ALA A 85 12.69 -6.70 0.87
C ALA A 85 11.91 -5.68 0.01
N GLU A 86 11.19 -6.13 -1.02
CA GLU A 86 10.30 -5.26 -1.81
C GLU A 86 9.22 -4.62 -0.93
N ASN A 87 8.57 -5.41 -0.07
CA ASN A 87 7.53 -4.91 0.82
C ASN A 87 8.08 -4.00 1.92
N ALA A 88 9.31 -4.23 2.38
CA ALA A 88 9.98 -3.34 3.32
C ALA A 88 10.24 -1.98 2.69
N VAL A 89 10.68 -1.93 1.42
CA VAL A 89 10.81 -0.67 0.67
C VAL A 89 9.44 0.01 0.54
N ALA A 90 8.39 -0.75 0.21
CA ALA A 90 7.04 -0.21 0.08
C ALA A 90 6.46 0.32 1.41
N LEU A 91 6.83 -0.26 2.56
CA LEU A 91 6.47 0.20 3.89
C LEU A 91 7.37 1.33 4.41
N ALA A 92 8.62 1.39 3.96
CA ALA A 92 9.58 2.40 4.42
C ALA A 92 9.11 3.82 4.11
N VAL A 93 8.48 4.04 2.95
CA VAL A 93 7.91 5.34 2.56
C VAL A 93 6.83 5.82 3.54
N PRO A 94 5.72 5.10 3.74
CA PRO A 94 4.66 5.52 4.66
C PRO A 94 5.17 5.67 6.11
N ILE A 95 6.04 4.77 6.59
CA ILE A 95 6.60 4.84 7.95
C ILE A 95 7.52 6.06 8.11
N SER A 96 8.39 6.31 7.13
CA SER A 96 9.30 7.46 7.18
C SER A 96 8.54 8.77 7.18
N PHE A 97 7.43 8.86 6.45
CA PHE A 97 6.60 10.05 6.46
C PHE A 97 5.99 10.33 7.85
N ILE A 98 5.44 9.31 8.51
CA ILE A 98 4.95 9.45 9.90
C ILE A 98 6.08 9.91 10.82
N ALA A 99 7.27 9.32 10.70
CA ALA A 99 8.42 9.69 11.53
C ALA A 99 8.83 11.17 11.30
N CYS A 100 8.86 11.64 10.05
CA CYS A 100 9.12 13.04 9.73
C CYS A 100 8.03 13.97 10.27
N ALA A 101 6.76 13.60 10.16
CA ALA A 101 5.65 14.37 10.71
C ALA A 101 5.72 14.47 12.24
N ALA A 102 5.97 13.35 12.92
CA ALA A 102 6.16 13.32 14.38
C ALA A 102 7.36 14.17 14.81
N GLY A 103 8.52 14.00 14.15
CA GLY A 103 9.74 14.75 14.46
C GLY A 103 9.65 16.25 14.17
N SER A 104 8.75 16.68 13.30
CA SER A 104 8.46 18.10 13.03
C SER A 104 7.35 18.68 13.90
N GLY A 105 6.74 17.89 14.79
CA GLY A 105 5.67 18.35 15.68
C GLY A 105 4.36 18.65 14.96
N ALA A 106 4.05 17.91 13.89
CA ALA A 106 2.79 18.04 13.16
C ALA A 106 1.57 17.79 14.07
N ASP A 107 0.79 18.83 14.33
CA ASP A 107 -0.40 18.81 15.19
C ASP A 107 -1.53 17.92 14.66
N TRP A 108 -1.75 17.94 13.34
CA TRP A 108 -2.72 17.09 12.66
C TRP A 108 -2.48 15.58 12.87
N LEU A 109 -1.25 15.18 13.22
CA LEU A 109 -0.91 13.77 13.44
C LEU A 109 -1.61 13.21 14.68
N THR A 110 -1.84 14.04 15.70
CA THR A 110 -2.50 13.63 16.96
C THR A 110 -3.92 14.15 17.10
N GLN A 111 -4.40 14.92 16.11
CA GLN A 111 -5.75 15.47 16.09
C GLN A 111 -6.82 14.38 15.93
N GLY A 112 -7.60 14.17 17.00
CA GLY A 112 -8.76 13.29 17.00
C GLY A 112 -9.99 13.89 16.31
N ALA A 113 -10.98 13.04 16.01
CA ALA A 113 -12.31 13.46 15.58
C ALA A 113 -13.32 13.36 16.74
N ALA A 114 -14.49 13.97 16.57
CA ALA A 114 -15.64 13.66 17.44
C ALA A 114 -15.98 12.16 17.37
N TRP A 115 -16.35 11.56 18.50
CA TRP A 115 -16.47 10.09 18.64
C TRP A 115 -17.44 9.44 17.63
N TRP A 116 -18.48 10.16 17.19
CA TRP A 116 -19.46 9.63 16.24
C TRP A 116 -18.90 9.43 14.82
N TRP A 117 -17.82 10.15 14.44
CA TRP A 117 -17.13 9.93 13.16
C TRP A 117 -16.52 8.54 13.05
N TYR A 118 -16.13 7.93 14.16
CA TYR A 118 -15.68 6.53 14.18
C TYR A 118 -16.84 5.58 13.86
N GLY A 119 -18.07 5.91 14.29
CA GLY A 119 -19.27 5.19 13.86
C GLY A 119 -19.54 5.33 12.34
N VAL A 120 -19.36 6.53 11.78
CA VAL A 120 -19.45 6.75 10.32
C VAL A 120 -18.38 5.95 9.58
N ALA A 121 -17.16 5.89 10.11
CA ALA A 121 -16.08 5.07 9.55
C ALA A 121 -16.43 3.58 9.50
N LEU A 122 -17.11 3.04 10.52
CA LEU A 122 -17.60 1.66 10.49
C LEU A 122 -18.61 1.43 9.36
N VAL A 123 -19.52 2.37 9.13
CA VAL A 123 -20.51 2.30 8.03
C VAL A 123 -19.81 2.34 6.68
N VAL A 124 -18.83 3.24 6.50
CA VAL A 124 -18.02 3.31 5.28
C VAL A 124 -17.26 2.01 5.05
N ALA A 125 -16.60 1.46 6.08
CA ALA A 125 -15.91 0.18 5.96
C ALA A 125 -16.85 -0.95 5.53
N ALA A 126 -18.03 -1.07 6.17
CA ALA A 126 -19.02 -2.06 5.80
C ALA A 126 -19.48 -1.92 4.34
N ALA A 127 -19.72 -0.69 3.88
CA ALA A 127 -20.08 -0.42 2.49
C ALA A 127 -18.97 -0.83 1.50
N LEU A 128 -17.70 -0.53 1.82
CA LEU A 128 -16.55 -0.93 1.00
C LEU A 128 -16.37 -2.44 0.96
N LEU A 129 -16.56 -3.13 2.08
CA LEU A 129 -16.52 -4.59 2.15
C LEU A 129 -17.59 -5.24 1.26
N LEU A 130 -18.81 -4.69 1.26
CA LEU A 130 -19.89 -5.14 0.38
C LEU A 130 -19.58 -4.87 -1.10
N ALA A 131 -19.06 -3.68 -1.42
CA ALA A 131 -18.67 -3.32 -2.78
C ALA A 131 -17.56 -4.25 -3.34
N GLY A 132 -16.59 -4.58 -2.49
CA GLY A 132 -15.46 -5.45 -2.82
C GLY A 132 -15.87 -6.88 -3.22
N GLY A 133 -17.01 -7.37 -2.72
CA GLY A 133 -17.59 -8.63 -3.18
C GLY A 133 -16.90 -9.90 -2.71
N MET A 134 -16.17 -9.83 -1.61
CA MET A 134 -15.58 -11.02 -1.00
C MET A 134 -16.69 -11.93 -0.47
N ASP A 135 -16.60 -13.23 -0.75
CA ASP A 135 -17.49 -14.21 -0.14
C ASP A 135 -17.01 -14.48 1.31
N PHE A 136 -17.65 -13.81 2.26
CA PHE A 136 -17.32 -13.94 3.67
C PHE A 136 -17.59 -15.33 4.23
N ARG A 137 -18.56 -16.08 3.67
CA ARG A 137 -18.82 -17.45 4.10
C ARG A 137 -17.62 -18.33 3.77
N LEU A 138 -17.09 -18.23 2.54
CA LEU A 138 -15.89 -18.96 2.11
C LEU A 138 -14.61 -18.47 2.81
N LEU A 139 -14.53 -17.18 3.14
CA LEU A 139 -13.44 -16.64 3.93
C LEU A 139 -13.42 -17.28 5.32
N PHE A 140 -14.56 -17.29 6.02
CA PHE A 140 -14.61 -17.80 7.39
C PHE A 140 -14.50 -19.33 7.48
N SER A 141 -14.89 -20.08 6.44
CA SER A 141 -14.64 -21.53 6.38
C SER A 141 -13.17 -21.87 6.05
N GLY A 142 -12.41 -20.91 5.50
CA GLY A 142 -11.05 -21.14 5.00
C GLY A 142 -11.01 -21.71 3.58
N ASP A 143 -12.17 -22.01 2.97
CA ASP A 143 -12.26 -22.51 1.60
C ASP A 143 -11.70 -21.51 0.59
N LEU A 144 -11.83 -20.21 0.86
CA LEU A 144 -11.25 -19.18 0.01
C LEU A 144 -9.72 -19.28 -0.04
N ALA A 145 -9.07 -19.51 1.11
CA ALA A 145 -7.63 -19.74 1.19
C ALA A 145 -7.23 -21.02 0.46
N PHE A 146 -8.08 -22.06 0.51
CA PHE A 146 -7.88 -23.29 -0.24
C PHE A 146 -7.94 -23.04 -1.76
N LEU A 147 -8.99 -22.37 -2.24
CA LEU A 147 -9.24 -22.09 -3.66
C LEU A 147 -8.21 -21.14 -4.29
N MET A 148 -7.70 -20.18 -3.52
CA MET A 148 -6.66 -19.26 -3.99
C MET A 148 -5.28 -19.91 -4.16
N GLY A 149 -5.12 -21.16 -3.70
CA GLY A 149 -3.89 -21.91 -3.81
C GLY A 149 -2.78 -21.45 -2.85
N PRO A 150 -1.69 -22.23 -2.80
CA PRO A 150 -0.63 -22.04 -1.81
C PRO A 150 0.09 -20.70 -1.99
N SER A 151 0.44 -20.09 -0.87
CA SER A 151 1.44 -19.02 -0.77
C SER A 151 2.45 -19.48 0.25
N THR A 152 3.74 -19.24 0.02
CA THR A 152 4.74 -19.58 1.06
C THR A 152 4.39 -18.83 2.36
N PRO A 153 4.59 -19.44 3.55
CA PRO A 153 4.25 -18.84 4.82
C PRO A 153 4.89 -17.46 5.01
N LEU A 154 6.12 -17.28 4.54
CA LEU A 154 6.81 -15.99 4.59
C LEU A 154 6.11 -14.94 3.71
N GLN A 155 5.77 -15.25 2.46
CA GLN A 155 5.04 -14.32 1.58
C GLN A 155 3.67 -13.96 2.15
N ALA A 156 2.95 -14.94 2.68
CA ALA A 156 1.62 -14.76 3.28
C ALA A 156 1.69 -13.85 4.52
N ARG A 157 2.63 -14.11 5.43
CA ARG A 157 2.90 -13.25 6.60
C ARG A 157 3.33 -11.84 6.20
N THR A 158 4.15 -11.69 5.16
CA THR A 158 4.53 -10.37 4.65
C THR A 158 3.32 -9.60 4.15
N ARG A 159 2.39 -10.23 3.41
CA ARG A 159 1.16 -9.58 2.94
C ARG A 159 0.23 -9.19 4.09
N ALA A 160 0.09 -10.07 5.07
CA ALA A 160 -0.68 -9.78 6.28
C ALA A 160 -0.09 -8.59 7.04
N ALA A 161 1.24 -8.55 7.21
CA ALA A 161 1.93 -7.45 7.86
C ALA A 161 1.78 -6.13 7.09
N THR A 162 1.97 -6.16 5.76
CA THR A 162 1.85 -4.94 4.93
C THR A 162 0.42 -4.45 4.85
N GLY A 163 -0.56 -5.34 4.71
CA GLY A 163 -1.99 -4.99 4.74
C GLY A 163 -2.46 -4.37 6.06
N THR A 164 -1.76 -4.68 7.15
CA THR A 164 -2.03 -4.10 8.49
C THR A 164 -1.30 -2.79 8.72
N LEU A 165 -0.02 -2.71 8.33
CA LEU A 165 0.86 -1.58 8.68
C LEU A 165 0.82 -0.45 7.66
N ALA A 166 0.66 -0.75 6.37
CA ALA A 166 0.67 0.27 5.32
C ALA A 166 -0.43 1.34 5.49
N PRO A 167 -1.68 1.00 5.90
CA PRO A 167 -2.75 1.99 6.07
C PRO A 167 -2.36 3.18 6.94
N PHE A 168 -1.58 2.99 8.01
CA PHE A 168 -1.16 4.07 8.91
C PHE A 168 -0.47 5.21 8.14
N GLY A 169 0.58 4.87 7.39
CA GLY A 169 1.32 5.89 6.67
C GLY A 169 0.70 6.22 5.31
N GLU A 170 -0.13 5.36 4.74
CA GLU A 170 -0.91 5.69 3.54
C GLU A 170 -1.96 6.77 3.83
N GLU A 171 -2.74 6.63 4.91
CA GLU A 171 -3.70 7.66 5.31
C GLU A 171 -2.98 8.95 5.71
N ALA A 172 -1.87 8.84 6.46
CA ALA A 172 -1.06 10.00 6.79
C ALA A 172 -0.54 10.69 5.52
N LEU A 173 0.06 9.98 4.56
CA LEU A 173 0.71 10.59 3.41
C LEU A 173 -0.27 11.12 2.35
N TYR A 174 -1.33 10.36 2.07
CA TYR A 174 -2.23 10.64 0.94
C TYR A 174 -3.52 11.35 1.33
N ARG A 175 -3.92 11.36 2.62
CA ARG A 175 -5.19 11.99 3.06
C ARG A 175 -5.03 13.20 3.97
N SER A 176 -3.95 13.29 4.73
CA SER A 176 -3.72 14.45 5.60
C SER A 176 -3.69 15.82 4.89
N PRO A 177 -3.41 15.97 3.56
CA PRO A 177 -3.60 17.26 2.91
C PRO A 177 -5.01 17.83 3.05
N ALA A 178 -6.03 16.98 3.24
CA ALA A 178 -7.41 17.43 3.41
C ALA A 178 -7.68 18.11 4.76
N VAL A 179 -6.79 17.93 5.75
CA VAL A 179 -6.87 18.63 7.05
C VAL A 179 -5.85 19.75 7.18
N THR A 180 -4.75 19.70 6.43
CA THR A 180 -3.64 20.66 6.58
C THR A 180 -3.60 21.75 5.54
N ALA A 181 -4.24 21.55 4.39
CA ALA A 181 -4.16 22.46 3.27
C ALA A 181 -5.43 23.31 3.15
N ALA A 182 -5.28 24.63 3.22
CA ALA A 182 -6.40 25.56 3.11
C ALA A 182 -6.64 26.02 1.67
N GLY A 183 -7.90 26.41 1.40
CA GLY A 183 -8.29 27.06 0.16
C GLY A 183 -8.30 26.14 -1.08
N PRO A 184 -8.46 26.72 -2.28
CA PRO A 184 -8.61 25.96 -3.52
C PRO A 184 -7.42 25.05 -3.84
N PHE A 185 -6.19 25.49 -3.54
CA PHE A 185 -5.00 24.68 -3.75
C PHE A 185 -4.98 23.43 -2.86
N GLY A 186 -5.42 23.55 -1.59
CA GLY A 186 -5.52 22.41 -0.69
C GLY A 186 -6.50 21.34 -1.14
N VAL A 187 -7.64 21.76 -1.73
CA VAL A 187 -8.60 20.83 -2.37
C VAL A 187 -7.93 20.09 -3.52
N VAL A 188 -7.20 20.80 -4.39
CA VAL A 188 -6.48 20.18 -5.52
C VAL A 188 -5.42 19.18 -5.02
N VAL A 189 -4.61 19.54 -4.02
CA VAL A 189 -3.60 18.62 -3.46
C VAL A 189 -4.26 17.38 -2.86
N SER A 190 -5.41 17.53 -2.20
CA SER A 190 -6.15 16.42 -1.59
C SER A 190 -6.73 15.46 -2.64
N LEU A 191 -7.27 15.99 -3.73
CA LEU A 191 -7.74 15.18 -4.87
C LEU A 191 -6.58 14.48 -5.59
N LEU A 192 -5.44 15.16 -5.75
CA LEU A 192 -4.22 14.55 -6.27
C LEU A 192 -3.70 13.45 -5.34
N GLY A 193 -3.81 13.61 -4.02
CA GLY A 193 -3.49 12.56 -3.05
C GLY A 193 -4.38 11.32 -3.23
N ALA A 194 -5.67 11.50 -3.49
CA ALA A 194 -6.59 10.41 -3.83
C ALA A 194 -6.19 9.68 -5.11
N ALA A 195 -5.87 10.44 -6.16
CA ALA A 195 -5.43 9.89 -7.44
C ALA A 195 -4.10 9.16 -7.30
N ALA A 196 -3.13 9.71 -6.57
CA ALA A 196 -1.83 9.12 -6.30
C ALA A 196 -1.94 7.83 -5.47
N PHE A 197 -2.84 7.79 -4.48
CA PHE A 197 -3.14 6.57 -3.73
C PHE A 197 -3.62 5.44 -4.65
N ILE A 198 -4.58 5.71 -5.54
CA ILE A 198 -5.02 4.72 -6.53
C ILE A 198 -3.84 4.35 -7.45
N ALA A 199 -3.19 5.34 -8.04
CA ALA A 199 -2.09 5.13 -8.99
C ALA A 199 -0.98 4.23 -8.42
N ARG A 200 -0.60 4.42 -7.15
CA ARG A 200 0.39 3.58 -6.45
C ARG A 200 0.09 2.09 -6.56
N HIS A 201 -1.18 1.70 -6.49
CA HIS A 201 -1.60 0.29 -6.62
C HIS A 201 -1.40 -0.28 -8.04
N HIS A 202 -1.32 0.58 -9.05
CA HIS A 202 -1.16 0.21 -10.46
C HIS A 202 0.29 0.33 -10.97
N VAL A 203 1.17 1.02 -10.25
CA VAL A 203 2.60 1.09 -10.60
C VAL A 203 3.26 -0.29 -10.57
N GLY A 204 2.79 -1.21 -9.72
CA GLY A 204 3.38 -2.55 -9.51
C GLY A 204 2.97 -3.66 -10.50
N ASP A 205 2.26 -3.36 -11.59
CA ASP A 205 1.71 -4.28 -12.62
C ASP A 205 0.87 -5.46 -12.10
N SER A 206 -0.45 -5.33 -12.21
CA SER A 206 -1.34 -6.46 -12.01
C SER A 206 -2.53 -6.41 -12.96
N LYS A 207 -2.62 -7.35 -13.90
CA LYS A 207 -3.71 -7.42 -14.88
C LYS A 207 -5.10 -7.49 -14.22
N TRP A 208 -5.22 -8.11 -13.05
CA TRP A 208 -6.51 -8.20 -12.34
C TRP A 208 -6.94 -6.87 -11.72
N ARG A 209 -6.02 -5.94 -11.46
CA ARG A 209 -6.36 -4.62 -10.91
C ARG A 209 -7.07 -3.72 -11.92
N MET A 210 -6.99 -4.04 -13.22
CA MET A 210 -7.69 -3.32 -14.28
C MET A 210 -9.16 -3.75 -14.44
N ALA A 211 -9.64 -4.73 -13.66
CA ALA A 211 -11.05 -5.13 -13.70
C ALA A 211 -11.95 -3.94 -13.28
N PRO A 212 -13.04 -3.63 -14.02
CA PRO A 212 -13.88 -2.46 -13.73
C PRO A 212 -14.38 -2.39 -12.29
N ARG A 213 -14.75 -3.54 -11.70
CA ARG A 213 -15.18 -3.62 -10.30
C ARG A 213 -14.08 -3.22 -9.32
N VAL A 214 -12.84 -3.63 -9.58
CA VAL A 214 -11.69 -3.29 -8.73
C VAL A 214 -11.43 -1.80 -8.80
N LEU A 215 -11.37 -1.22 -10.00
CA LEU A 215 -11.21 0.23 -10.19
C LEU A 215 -12.34 1.03 -9.52
N ALA A 216 -13.59 0.59 -9.66
CA ALA A 216 -14.74 1.23 -9.02
C ALA A 216 -14.64 1.18 -7.49
N THR A 217 -14.21 0.04 -6.93
CA THR A 217 -14.03 -0.12 -5.48
C THR A 217 -12.85 0.72 -4.97
N GLU A 218 -11.74 0.77 -5.70
CA GLU A 218 -10.58 1.61 -5.38
C GLU A 218 -10.95 3.11 -5.43
N LEU A 219 -11.72 3.53 -6.44
CA LEU A 219 -12.22 4.91 -6.54
C LEU A 219 -13.19 5.24 -5.40
N LEU A 220 -14.14 4.34 -5.12
CA LEU A 220 -15.09 4.51 -4.02
C LEU A 220 -14.35 4.64 -2.68
N ALA A 221 -13.42 3.73 -2.39
CA ALA A 221 -12.59 3.79 -1.19
C ALA A 221 -11.79 5.08 -1.13
N ALA A 222 -11.13 5.48 -2.23
CA ALA A 222 -10.31 6.67 -2.24
C ALA A 222 -11.11 7.95 -1.97
N LEU A 223 -12.32 8.05 -2.52
CA LEU A 223 -13.18 9.22 -2.32
C LEU A 223 -13.86 9.19 -0.94
N SER A 224 -14.34 8.04 -0.47
CA SER A 224 -14.99 7.95 0.83
C SER A 224 -14.02 8.19 1.99
N LEU A 225 -12.79 7.66 1.91
CA LEU A 225 -11.75 7.91 2.91
C LEU A 225 -11.31 9.38 2.90
N LEU A 226 -11.18 10.00 1.72
CA LEU A 226 -10.92 11.44 1.62
C LEU A 226 -12.03 12.27 2.26
N ALA A 227 -13.29 11.93 1.99
CA ALA A 227 -14.44 12.61 2.55
C ALA A 227 -14.49 12.48 4.07
N LEU A 228 -14.18 11.30 4.63
CA LEU A 228 -14.05 11.11 6.08
C LEU A 228 -13.04 12.09 6.65
N VAL A 229 -11.82 12.16 6.10
CA VAL A 229 -10.77 13.05 6.61
C VAL A 229 -11.15 14.53 6.51
N ALA A 230 -11.67 14.94 5.34
CA ALA A 230 -12.05 16.33 5.09
C ALA A 230 -13.20 16.80 6.00
N LEU A 231 -14.18 15.93 6.27
CA LEU A 231 -15.35 16.27 7.07
C LEU A 231 -15.12 16.10 8.58
N SER A 232 -14.28 15.14 8.98
CA SER A 232 -14.00 14.89 10.39
C SER A 232 -12.87 15.74 10.95
N GLY A 233 -12.04 16.35 10.10
CA GLY A 233 -10.86 17.09 10.53
C GLY A 233 -9.76 16.19 11.12
N SER A 234 -9.76 14.89 10.79
CA SER A 234 -8.83 13.91 11.37
C SER A 234 -8.59 12.75 10.42
N VAL A 235 -7.37 12.22 10.40
CA VAL A 235 -7.03 11.02 9.62
C VAL A 235 -7.53 9.71 10.26
N TYR A 236 -7.85 9.71 11.55
CA TYR A 236 -8.14 8.48 12.29
C TYR A 236 -9.43 7.76 11.89
N PRO A 237 -10.56 8.43 11.60
CA PRO A 237 -11.74 7.75 11.07
C PRO A 237 -11.47 7.04 9.74
N ALA A 238 -10.72 7.68 8.83
CA ALA A 238 -10.32 7.04 7.57
C ALA A 238 -9.37 5.86 7.80
N LEU A 239 -8.40 6.00 8.70
CA LEU A 239 -7.52 4.90 9.10
C LEU A 239 -8.28 3.70 9.64
N LEU A 240 -9.26 3.92 10.54
CA LEU A 240 -10.12 2.85 11.04
C LEU A 240 -10.87 2.16 9.90
N ALA A 241 -11.49 2.94 9.01
CA ALA A 241 -12.23 2.39 7.88
C ALA A 241 -11.32 1.58 6.94
N HIS A 242 -10.11 2.07 6.66
CA HIS A 242 -9.12 1.40 5.83
C HIS A 242 -8.65 0.09 6.47
N LEU A 243 -8.29 0.09 7.76
CA LEU A 243 -7.89 -1.12 8.48
C LEU A 243 -8.98 -2.19 8.45
N LEU A 244 -10.23 -1.81 8.68
CA LEU A 244 -11.37 -2.74 8.63
C LEU A 244 -11.63 -3.25 7.21
N ASN A 245 -11.49 -2.40 6.20
CA ASN A 245 -11.60 -2.80 4.79
C ASN A 245 -10.50 -3.79 4.39
N ASN A 246 -9.30 -3.67 4.98
CA ASN A 246 -8.18 -4.58 4.71
C ASN A 246 -8.23 -5.87 5.52
N ALA A 247 -8.94 -5.89 6.66
CA ALA A 247 -8.97 -7.02 7.59
C ALA A 247 -9.31 -8.37 6.94
N PRO A 248 -10.27 -8.48 6.01
CA PRO A 248 -10.57 -9.75 5.34
C PRO A 248 -9.41 -10.26 4.48
N SER A 249 -8.70 -9.37 3.79
CA SER A 249 -7.51 -9.73 3.00
C SER A 249 -6.36 -10.17 3.91
N VAL A 250 -6.20 -9.52 5.08
CA VAL A 250 -5.21 -9.92 6.09
C VAL A 250 -5.54 -11.31 6.65
N LEU A 251 -6.81 -11.56 7.03
CA LEU A 251 -7.26 -12.86 7.52
C LEU A 251 -7.01 -13.96 6.50
N LEU A 252 -7.36 -13.72 5.24
CA LEU A 252 -7.14 -14.65 4.14
C LEU A 252 -5.66 -15.01 3.99
N GLU A 253 -4.75 -14.04 4.02
CA GLU A 253 -3.31 -14.32 3.92
C GLU A 253 -2.79 -15.06 5.17
N LEU A 254 -3.31 -14.77 6.37
CA LEU A 254 -2.98 -15.55 7.57
C LEU A 254 -3.41 -17.01 7.45
N GLN A 255 -4.63 -17.28 6.96
CA GLN A 255 -5.09 -18.65 6.67
C GLN A 255 -4.19 -19.35 5.66
N ARG A 256 -3.78 -18.65 4.58
CA ARG A 256 -2.85 -19.19 3.58
C ARG A 256 -1.46 -19.48 4.12
N SER A 257 -1.05 -18.84 5.22
CA SER A 257 0.25 -19.08 5.86
C SER A 257 0.33 -20.37 6.68
N GLN A 258 -0.80 -21.01 6.99
CA GLN A 258 -0.89 -22.18 7.87
C GLN A 258 -0.86 -23.52 7.11
N LYS A 259 -1.01 -23.49 5.78
CA LYS A 259 -1.27 -24.69 4.97
C LYS A 259 -0.07 -25.63 4.74
N ASP A 260 1.12 -25.26 5.23
CA ASP A 260 2.36 -26.07 5.11
C ASP A 260 2.61 -27.00 6.33
N SER A 261 1.60 -27.26 7.17
CA SER A 261 1.77 -28.06 8.41
C SER A 261 1.16 -29.47 8.38
N HIS A 262 0.67 -29.91 7.23
CA HIS A 262 0.11 -31.25 7.03
C HIS A 262 0.71 -31.91 5.78
N ASP A 263 2.02 -32.16 5.83
CA ASP A 263 2.77 -33.18 5.07
C ASP A 263 3.95 -33.64 5.95
#